data_AF-A0A5P9K5P6-F1
#
_entry.id   AF-A0A5P9K5P6-F1
#
_cell.length_a   1.000
_cell.length_b   1.000
_cell.length_c   1.000
_cell.angle_alpha   90.00
_cell.angle_beta   90.00
_cell.angle_gamma   90.00
#
_symmetry.space_group_name_H-M   'P 1'
#
loop_
_entity.id
_entity.type
_entity.pdbx_description
1 polymer ?
#
loop_
_entity_poly.entity_id
_entity_poly.type
_entity_poly.pdbx_seq_one_letter_code
_entity_poly.pdbx_strand_id
1 'polypeptide(L)'
;MTESLATGGPADDATEIRERLRAAIRREIARHDPTDDARQPLELIVESSLRYSEKDGALSVTALDAAGNPLAGGEGDAGAEAAIAAVLAELRRTRPALFKAAAVPDDTSGRDGLAADGPAPERDWLDVGSPDAPPAQGAAAQTAGTRPWPAFGAWFHRQMPRWRTAAFHGAERLDALRRRLPETLRGAGGTARAFLNRLPPGGFANRRLALGAAAALVLAAIAIYGIARTGSPAGEPGQTGSVGEEAAANRASLRGVPEVIDTSTLSVKGQVVHLYGVEWAPGGGKPEDLARYLAGREVACEPVGGTNAHRCRVDGKDLSTVVLYNGGGKATPEATEEMKAAAERARQARIGVWSR
;
A
#
# COMPACT_ATOMS: atom_id res chain seq x y z
N MET A 1 43.78 -23.91 29.21
CA MET A 1 42.48 -23.24 29.10
C MET A 1 42.69 -22.02 28.23
N THR A 2 42.46 -22.17 26.93
CA THR A 2 42.49 -21.07 25.96
C THR A 2 41.12 -21.03 25.34
N GLU A 3 40.30 -20.10 25.82
CA GLU A 3 39.00 -19.75 25.25
C GLU A 3 39.21 -19.26 23.82
N SER A 4 38.64 -19.99 22.87
CA SER A 4 38.62 -19.63 21.45
C SER A 4 37.61 -18.52 21.27
N LEU A 5 38.09 -17.30 21.01
CA LEU A 5 37.28 -16.20 20.50
C LEU A 5 36.66 -16.63 19.18
N ALA A 6 35.36 -16.93 19.18
CA ALA A 6 34.60 -17.16 17.98
C ALA A 6 34.45 -15.81 17.26
N THR A 7 35.23 -15.61 16.21
CA THR A 7 35.07 -14.51 15.27
C THR A 7 33.77 -14.75 14.50
N GLY A 8 32.71 -14.02 14.84
CA GLY A 8 31.46 -14.01 14.06
C GLY A 8 31.76 -13.66 12.61
N GLY A 9 31.12 -14.35 11.67
CA GLY A 9 31.30 -14.06 10.26
C GLY A 9 30.62 -12.75 9.86
N PRO A 10 30.95 -12.17 8.69
CA PRO A 10 30.28 -10.96 8.18
C PRO A 10 28.76 -11.11 8.00
N ALA A 11 28.25 -12.35 7.90
CA ALA A 11 26.82 -12.64 7.88
C ALA A 11 26.16 -12.56 9.28
N ASP A 12 26.91 -12.86 10.33
CA ASP A 12 26.46 -12.77 11.72
C ASP A 12 26.37 -11.29 12.14
N ASP A 13 27.37 -10.48 11.77
CA ASP A 13 27.37 -9.03 11.99
C ASP A 13 26.19 -8.34 11.29
N ALA A 14 25.89 -8.69 10.04
CA ALA A 14 24.77 -8.12 9.30
C ALA A 14 23.40 -8.47 9.95
N THR A 15 23.31 -9.64 10.58
CA THR A 15 22.10 -10.09 11.27
C THR A 15 21.94 -9.35 12.59
N GLU A 16 23.02 -9.23 13.37
CA GLU A 16 23.05 -8.47 14.62
C GLU A 16 22.70 -6.99 14.39
N ILE A 17 23.26 -6.37 13.34
CA ILE A 17 22.96 -4.98 12.97
C ILE A 17 21.48 -4.81 12.65
N ARG A 18 20.88 -5.74 11.90
CA ARG A 18 19.45 -5.69 11.54
C ARG A 18 18.56 -5.85 12.77
N GLU A 19 18.89 -6.76 13.68
CA GLU A 19 18.13 -6.96 14.92
C GLU A 19 18.22 -5.74 15.83
N ARG A 20 19.42 -5.16 15.99
CA ARG A 20 19.62 -3.90 16.73
C ARG A 20 18.82 -2.76 16.13
N LEU A 21 18.77 -2.66 14.80
CA LEU A 21 17.97 -1.65 14.09
C LEU A 21 16.47 -1.85 14.36
N ARG A 22 15.95 -3.08 14.23
CA ARG A 22 14.54 -3.38 14.53
C ARG A 22 14.17 -3.07 15.97
N ALA A 23 15.05 -3.37 16.92
CA ALA A 23 14.84 -3.02 18.33
C ALA A 23 14.79 -1.49 18.53
N ALA A 24 15.65 -0.73 17.84
CA ALA A 24 15.62 0.74 17.87
C ALA A 24 14.34 1.29 17.23
N ILE A 25 13.89 0.73 16.11
CA ILE A 25 12.63 1.10 15.43
C ILE A 25 11.44 0.92 16.37
N ARG A 26 11.30 -0.25 17.00
CA ARG A 26 10.19 -0.52 17.94
C ARG A 26 10.18 0.45 19.12
N ARG A 27 11.35 0.67 19.72
CA ARG A 27 11.51 1.59 20.84
C ARG A 27 11.14 3.01 20.45
N GLU A 28 11.56 3.47 19.28
CA GLU A 28 11.25 4.81 18.81
C GLU A 28 9.76 4.93 18.47
N ILE A 29 9.18 4.01 17.69
CA ILE A 29 7.76 4.03 17.35
C ILE A 29 6.87 4.09 18.59
N ALA A 30 7.21 3.35 19.65
CA ALA A 30 6.47 3.39 20.91
C ALA A 30 6.44 4.77 21.57
N ARG A 31 7.45 5.64 21.35
CA ARG A 31 7.49 7.01 21.89
C ARG A 31 6.56 8.00 21.17
N HIS A 32 6.04 7.65 19.99
CA HIS A 32 5.27 8.58 19.14
C HIS A 32 3.75 8.37 19.19
N ASP A 33 3.26 7.59 20.16
CA ASP A 33 1.84 7.27 20.35
C ASP A 33 1.12 6.81 19.07
N PRO A 34 1.60 5.73 18.42
CA PRO A 34 0.92 5.17 17.25
C PRO A 34 -0.47 4.66 17.64
N THR A 35 -1.42 4.66 16.70
CA THR A 35 -2.66 3.89 16.88
C THR A 35 -2.32 2.41 16.98
N ASP A 36 -3.14 1.62 17.69
CA ASP A 36 -2.81 0.22 17.98
C ASP A 36 -2.67 -0.59 16.66
N ASP A 37 -3.53 -0.30 15.68
CA ASP A 37 -3.50 -0.91 14.33
C ASP A 37 -2.32 -0.42 13.47
N ALA A 38 -1.73 0.75 13.77
CA ALA A 38 -0.66 1.33 12.96
C ALA A 38 0.75 0.90 13.39
N ARG A 39 0.92 0.23 14.54
CA ARG A 39 2.25 -0.16 15.06
C ARG A 39 3.05 -1.00 14.06
N GLN A 40 2.47 -2.11 13.60
CA GLN A 40 3.15 -3.03 12.69
C GLN A 40 3.42 -2.40 11.30
N PRO A 41 2.43 -1.71 10.67
CA PRO A 41 2.69 -1.00 9.42
C PRO A 41 3.77 0.10 9.56
N LEU A 42 3.82 0.81 10.68
CA LEU A 42 4.85 1.82 10.93
C LEU A 42 6.25 1.19 11.02
N GLU A 43 6.39 0.03 11.68
CA GLU A 43 7.67 -0.70 11.72
C GLU A 43 8.17 -1.03 10.30
N LEU A 44 7.28 -1.54 9.44
CA LEU A 44 7.60 -1.91 8.06
C LEU A 44 7.96 -0.70 7.21
N ILE A 45 7.18 0.38 7.30
CA ILE A 45 7.43 1.61 6.54
C ILE A 45 8.78 2.19 6.95
N VAL A 46 9.03 2.34 8.25
CA VAL A 46 10.30 2.84 8.78
C VAL A 46 11.45 1.96 8.33
N GLU A 47 11.37 0.64 8.47
CA GLU A 47 12.42 -0.29 8.03
C GLU A 47 12.72 -0.11 6.52
N SER A 48 11.69 0.06 5.69
CA SER A 48 11.85 0.27 4.24
C SER A 48 12.41 1.65 3.86
N SER A 49 12.21 2.66 4.72
CA SER A 49 12.68 4.04 4.53
C SER A 49 14.12 4.26 4.98
N LEU A 50 14.72 3.31 5.71
CA LEU A 50 16.10 3.44 6.15
C LEU A 50 17.07 2.80 5.13
N ARG A 51 18.21 3.45 4.92
CA ARG A 51 19.36 2.87 4.23
C ARG A 51 20.52 2.82 5.20
N TYR A 52 21.14 1.66 5.32
CA TYR A 52 22.35 1.48 6.08
C TYR A 52 23.54 1.45 5.12
N SER A 53 24.62 2.08 5.54
CA SER A 53 25.92 2.00 4.89
C SER A 53 26.99 2.00 5.98
N GLU A 54 28.08 1.31 5.75
CA GLU A 54 29.23 1.37 6.63
C GLU A 54 30.19 2.43 6.07
N LYS A 55 30.48 3.45 6.87
CA LYS A 55 31.53 4.44 6.57
C LYS A 55 32.53 4.41 7.71
N ASP A 56 33.79 4.15 7.39
CA ASP A 56 34.91 4.17 8.35
C ASP A 56 34.71 3.24 9.57
N GLY A 57 34.05 2.10 9.39
CA GLY A 57 33.74 1.14 10.46
C GLY A 57 32.58 1.57 11.37
N ALA A 58 31.88 2.66 11.04
CA ALA A 58 30.68 3.13 11.71
C ALA A 58 29.43 2.89 10.84
N LEU A 59 28.36 2.42 11.48
CA LEU A 59 27.06 2.24 10.85
C LEU A 59 26.40 3.60 10.62
N SER A 60 26.40 4.07 9.37
CA SER A 60 25.69 5.26 8.93
C SER A 60 24.29 4.87 8.46
N VAL A 61 23.26 5.41 9.12
CA VAL A 61 21.85 5.22 8.76
C VAL A 61 21.32 6.49 8.12
N THR A 62 20.73 6.38 6.94
CA THR A 62 20.10 7.48 6.20
C THR A 62 18.60 7.26 6.07
N ALA A 63 17.81 8.24 6.48
CA ALA A 63 16.36 8.22 6.31
C ALA A 63 15.95 8.75 4.94
N LEU A 64 15.07 8.05 4.24
CA LEU A 64 14.54 8.44 2.94
C LEU A 64 13.05 8.75 2.99
N ASP A 65 12.63 9.74 2.20
CA ASP A 65 11.23 10.05 1.95
C ASP A 65 10.59 9.02 0.98
N ALA A 66 9.29 9.17 0.71
CA ALA A 66 8.55 8.29 -0.20
C ALA A 66 9.03 8.37 -1.67
N ALA A 67 9.75 9.43 -2.05
CA ALA A 67 10.36 9.60 -3.36
C ALA A 67 11.81 9.11 -3.43
N GLY A 68 12.37 8.63 -2.30
CA GLY A 68 13.75 8.14 -2.19
C GLY A 68 14.79 9.24 -1.93
N ASN A 69 14.38 10.47 -1.63
CA ASN A 69 15.31 11.55 -1.26
C ASN A 69 15.64 11.48 0.25
N PRO A 70 16.85 11.87 0.66
CA PRO A 70 17.20 11.94 2.08
C PRO A 70 16.32 12.95 2.82
N LEU A 71 15.82 12.55 4.00
CA LEU A 71 15.05 13.41 4.89
C LEU A 71 15.99 14.33 5.68
N ALA A 72 15.58 15.59 5.84
CA ALA A 72 16.32 16.57 6.64
C ALA A 72 16.45 16.09 8.10
N GLY A 73 17.67 16.08 8.62
CA GLY A 73 17.96 15.61 9.99
C GLY A 73 18.14 14.10 10.13
N GLY A 74 17.96 13.33 9.06
CA GLY A 74 18.26 11.89 9.00
C GLY A 74 19.51 11.56 8.18
N GLU A 75 20.42 12.52 8.02
CA GLU A 75 21.61 12.40 7.19
C GLU A 75 22.87 12.30 8.06
N GLY A 76 23.73 11.32 7.76
CA GLY A 76 25.03 11.14 8.42
C GLY A 76 24.96 10.53 9.83
N ASP A 77 26.08 10.63 10.55
CA ASP A 77 26.41 9.97 11.82
C ASP A 77 25.49 10.31 13.02
N ALA A 78 24.36 10.99 12.77
CA ALA A 78 23.31 11.30 13.75
C ALA A 78 22.68 10.03 14.40
N GLY A 79 23.03 8.85 13.89
CA GLY A 79 22.66 7.56 14.45
C GLY A 79 21.26 7.11 14.02
N ALA A 80 20.99 5.82 14.22
CA ALA A 80 19.74 5.19 13.80
C ALA A 80 18.49 5.88 14.39
N GLU A 81 18.56 6.35 15.65
CA GLU A 81 17.41 6.96 16.33
C GLU A 81 16.99 8.29 15.69
N ALA A 82 17.94 9.16 15.32
CA ALA A 82 17.64 10.41 14.64
C ALA A 82 17.03 10.18 13.24
N ALA A 83 17.57 9.20 12.50
CA ALA A 83 17.03 8.81 11.20
C ALA A 83 15.59 8.28 11.33
N ILE A 84 15.31 7.42 12.32
CA ILE A 84 13.96 6.93 12.58
C ILE A 84 13.01 8.09 12.95
N ALA A 85 13.45 9.00 13.82
CA ALA A 85 12.65 10.16 14.22
C ALA A 85 12.32 11.08 13.02
N ALA A 86 13.25 11.25 12.07
CA ALA A 86 13.00 12.00 10.85
C ALA A 86 11.91 11.37 9.97
N VAL A 87 11.93 10.03 9.81
CA VAL A 87 10.87 9.30 9.09
C VAL A 87 9.53 9.47 9.80
N LEU A 88 9.48 9.33 11.13
CA LEU A 88 8.24 9.45 11.90
C LEU A 88 7.67 10.88 11.86
N ALA A 89 8.52 11.90 11.88
CA ALA A 89 8.09 13.29 11.72
C ALA A 89 7.43 13.53 10.35
N GLU A 90 8.01 12.97 9.28
CA GLU A 90 7.44 13.05 7.94
C GLU A 90 6.11 12.29 7.83
N LEU A 91 6.04 11.09 8.43
CA LEU A 91 4.80 10.31 8.47
C LEU A 91 3.72 11.01 9.28
N ARG A 92 4.04 11.71 10.36
CA ARG A 92 3.07 12.47 11.14
C ARG A 92 2.51 13.65 10.35
N ARG A 93 3.35 14.31 9.54
CA ARG A 93 2.97 15.41 8.66
C ARG A 93 2.07 14.95 7.51
N THR A 94 2.42 13.83 6.87
CA THR A 94 1.74 13.35 5.66
C THR A 94 0.57 12.40 5.94
N ARG A 95 0.61 11.67 7.07
CA ARG A 95 -0.34 10.64 7.46
C ARG A 95 -0.68 10.73 8.96
N PRO A 96 -1.27 11.84 9.43
CA PRO A 96 -1.56 12.05 10.85
C PRO A 96 -2.49 10.98 11.45
N ALA A 97 -3.32 10.32 10.64
CA ALA A 97 -4.24 9.26 11.09
C ALA A 97 -3.57 7.99 11.64
N LEU A 98 -2.25 7.81 11.43
CA LEU A 98 -1.49 6.69 11.99
C LEU A 98 -1.08 6.92 13.45
N PHE A 99 -1.27 8.13 13.97
CA PHE A 99 -0.89 8.51 15.32
C PHE A 99 -2.12 8.92 16.13
N LYS A 100 -2.11 8.62 17.43
CA LYS A 100 -3.14 9.09 18.35
C LYS A 100 -3.06 10.62 18.42
N ALA A 101 -4.22 11.28 18.40
CA ALA A 101 -4.28 12.72 18.64
C ALA A 101 -3.72 12.99 20.04
N ALA A 102 -2.82 13.97 20.17
CA ALA A 102 -2.35 14.39 21.48
C ALA A 102 -3.58 14.78 22.29
N ALA A 103 -3.82 14.08 23.41
CA ALA A 103 -4.92 14.40 24.30
C ALA A 103 -4.73 15.87 24.72
N VAL A 104 -5.65 16.74 24.28
CA VAL A 104 -5.75 18.08 24.85
C VAL A 104 -6.12 17.84 26.32
N PRO A 105 -5.34 18.34 27.30
CA PRO A 105 -5.73 18.24 28.69
C PRO A 105 -7.08 18.93 28.84
N ASP A 106 -8.07 18.15 29.23
CA ASP A 106 -9.47 18.56 29.33
C ASP A 106 -9.63 19.44 30.57
N ASP A 107 -9.54 20.75 30.39
CA ASP A 107 -9.95 21.73 31.40
C ASP A 107 -11.47 21.92 31.29
N THR A 108 -12.22 20.91 31.76
CA THR A 108 -13.69 20.95 31.83
C THR A 108 -14.21 20.55 33.21
N SER A 109 -13.60 21.10 34.25
CA SER A 109 -14.32 21.36 35.51
C SER A 109 -15.19 22.61 35.37
N GLY A 110 -16.37 22.45 34.77
CA GLY A 110 -17.41 23.49 34.81
C GLY A 110 -18.19 23.67 33.53
N ARG A 111 -19.02 22.68 33.16
CA ARG A 111 -20.25 22.92 32.40
C ARG A 111 -21.21 21.76 32.61
N ASP A 112 -21.92 21.85 33.72
CA ASP A 112 -23.22 21.21 33.86
C ASP A 112 -24.17 21.74 32.78
N GLY A 113 -24.88 20.81 32.12
CA GLY A 113 -26.08 21.11 31.34
C GLY A 113 -25.86 21.25 29.84
N LEU A 114 -25.88 20.12 29.12
CA LEU A 114 -26.97 19.73 28.21
C LEU A 114 -26.56 18.41 27.54
N ALA A 115 -27.07 17.30 28.08
CA ALA A 115 -26.95 15.98 27.50
C ALA A 115 -27.66 15.96 26.13
N ALA A 116 -26.92 15.66 25.08
CA ALA A 116 -27.46 15.09 23.85
C ALA A 116 -27.28 13.56 23.94
N ASP A 117 -28.13 12.93 24.75
CA ASP A 117 -28.29 11.48 24.75
C ASP A 117 -29.05 11.07 23.48
N GLY A 118 -28.30 10.71 22.46
CA GLY A 118 -28.77 9.81 21.41
C GLY A 118 -27.75 8.68 21.30
N PRO A 119 -28.12 7.40 21.50
CA PRO A 119 -27.18 6.30 21.29
C PRO A 119 -26.68 6.35 19.84
N ALA A 120 -25.36 6.23 19.65
CA ALA A 120 -24.79 6.00 18.34
C ALA A 120 -25.48 4.78 17.71
N PRO A 121 -25.83 4.80 16.40
CA PRO A 121 -26.56 3.70 15.77
C PRO A 121 -25.78 2.40 15.97
N GLU A 122 -26.38 1.50 16.75
CA GLU A 122 -25.80 0.20 17.09
C GLU A 122 -25.68 -0.63 15.82
N ARG A 123 -24.49 -1.23 15.62
CA ARG A 123 -24.20 -2.03 14.43
C ARG A 123 -24.90 -3.36 14.61
N ASP A 124 -26.07 -3.49 14.01
CA ASP A 124 -26.85 -4.72 14.07
C ASP A 124 -26.38 -5.72 13.02
N TRP A 125 -25.32 -6.45 13.38
CA TRP A 125 -24.78 -7.52 12.56
C TRP A 125 -25.72 -8.74 12.47
N LEU A 126 -26.77 -8.81 13.29
CA LEU A 126 -27.66 -9.96 13.40
C LEU A 126 -28.94 -9.80 12.57
N ASP A 127 -29.42 -8.59 12.33
CA ASP A 127 -30.63 -8.31 11.53
C ASP A 127 -30.38 -8.11 10.01
N VAL A 128 -29.73 -9.08 9.38
CA VAL A 128 -29.68 -9.13 7.91
C VAL A 128 -30.84 -9.99 7.39
N GLY A 129 -32.05 -9.43 7.40
CA GLY A 129 -33.20 -9.85 6.59
C GLY A 129 -33.71 -11.29 6.78
N SER A 130 -34.73 -11.45 7.62
CA SER A 130 -35.80 -12.44 7.39
C SER A 130 -36.79 -11.87 6.36
N PRO A 131 -37.28 -12.64 5.38
CA PRO A 131 -38.17 -12.15 4.32
C PRO A 131 -39.59 -11.72 4.77
N ASP A 132 -39.91 -11.69 6.07
CA ASP A 132 -41.26 -11.47 6.59
C ASP A 132 -41.47 -10.18 7.43
N ALA A 133 -40.58 -9.18 7.35
CA ALA A 133 -40.82 -7.91 8.05
C ALA A 133 -41.81 -7.01 7.29
N PRO A 134 -43.01 -6.68 7.84
CA PRO A 134 -43.94 -5.78 7.18
C PRO A 134 -43.38 -4.35 7.12
N PRO A 135 -43.74 -3.57 6.09
CA PRO A 135 -43.23 -2.20 5.94
C PRO A 135 -43.71 -1.34 7.11
N ALA A 136 -42.76 -0.82 7.88
CA ALA A 136 -43.03 0.21 8.88
C ALA A 136 -43.59 1.45 8.18
N GLN A 137 -44.90 1.60 8.28
CA GLN A 137 -45.63 2.79 7.86
C GLN A 137 -45.42 3.89 8.89
N GLY A 138 -45.10 5.10 8.41
CA GLY A 138 -45.42 6.33 9.13
C GLY A 138 -44.29 6.95 9.95
N ALA A 139 -43.38 7.67 9.28
CA ALA A 139 -42.86 8.92 9.83
C ALA A 139 -42.85 9.96 8.71
N ALA A 140 -43.80 10.87 8.82
CA ALA A 140 -44.04 11.95 7.88
C ALA A 140 -42.81 12.86 7.74
N ALA A 141 -42.70 13.40 6.53
CA ALA A 141 -41.76 14.41 6.09
C ALA A 141 -41.49 15.50 7.14
N GLN A 142 -40.21 15.69 7.48
CA GLN A 142 -39.69 16.99 7.86
C GLN A 142 -38.66 17.41 6.81
N THR A 143 -39.14 18.22 5.87
CA THR A 143 -38.34 19.01 4.94
C THR A 143 -37.52 20.03 5.73
N ALA A 144 -36.25 19.71 6.00
CA ALA A 144 -35.29 20.65 6.57
C ALA A 144 -34.25 21.06 5.50
N GLY A 145 -34.49 22.24 4.93
CA GLY A 145 -33.51 23.16 4.32
C GLY A 145 -32.27 22.57 3.65
N THR A 146 -32.35 22.36 2.34
CA THR A 146 -31.19 22.38 1.44
C THR A 146 -30.47 23.72 1.55
N ARG A 147 -29.33 23.74 2.23
CA ARG A 147 -28.31 24.79 2.08
C ARG A 147 -27.31 24.32 1.00
N PRO A 148 -27.17 25.03 -0.13
CA PRO A 148 -26.21 24.66 -1.16
C PRO A 148 -24.79 25.03 -0.68
N TRP A 149 -23.93 24.03 -0.51
CA TRP A 149 -22.49 24.25 -0.47
C TRP A 149 -21.97 24.54 -1.89
N PRO A 150 -21.21 25.62 -2.11
CA PRO A 150 -20.58 25.85 -3.39
C PRO A 150 -19.27 25.03 -3.52
N ALA A 151 -19.17 24.33 -4.65
CA ALA A 151 -17.96 24.25 -5.47
C ALA A 151 -16.69 23.49 -4.98
N PHE A 152 -16.81 22.27 -4.44
CA PHE A 152 -15.65 21.33 -4.47
C PHE A 152 -15.59 20.49 -5.77
N GLY A 153 -16.74 20.21 -6.40
CA GLY A 153 -16.80 19.47 -7.68
C GLY A 153 -16.27 20.25 -8.89
N ALA A 154 -16.30 21.59 -8.86
CA ALA A 154 -15.83 22.41 -9.97
C ALA A 154 -14.29 22.51 -10.04
N TRP A 155 -13.59 22.35 -8.91
CA TRP A 155 -12.13 22.34 -8.87
C TRP A 155 -11.56 21.05 -9.49
N PHE A 156 -12.15 19.89 -9.18
CA PHE A 156 -11.68 18.59 -9.66
C PHE A 156 -11.88 18.39 -11.18
N HIS A 157 -12.95 18.95 -11.76
CA HIS A 157 -13.19 18.88 -13.21
C HIS A 157 -12.39 19.93 -14.03
N ARG A 158 -11.94 21.02 -13.42
CA ARG A 158 -11.21 22.10 -14.12
C ARG A 158 -9.70 21.83 -14.25
N GLN A 159 -9.13 20.94 -13.45
CA GLN A 159 -7.69 20.59 -13.49
C GLN A 159 -7.35 19.34 -14.35
N MET A 160 -8.36 18.62 -14.84
CA MET A 160 -8.23 17.34 -15.57
C MET A 160 -8.23 17.35 -17.13
N PRO A 161 -7.91 18.42 -17.89
CA PRO A 161 -7.68 18.29 -19.35
C PRO A 161 -6.20 18.25 -19.81
N ARG A 162 -5.20 18.39 -18.92
CA ARG A 162 -3.78 18.46 -19.37
C ARG A 162 -3.02 17.14 -19.43
N TRP A 163 -3.57 16.06 -18.87
CA TRP A 163 -2.85 14.76 -18.78
C TRP A 163 -3.31 13.73 -19.81
N ARG A 164 -4.40 13.96 -20.54
CA ARG A 164 -4.93 13.00 -21.51
C ARG A 164 -4.45 13.16 -22.95
N THR A 165 -3.84 14.29 -23.32
CA THR A 165 -3.38 14.52 -24.71
C THR A 165 -1.90 14.22 -24.96
N ALA A 166 -1.12 13.87 -23.93
CA ALA A 166 0.30 13.50 -24.11
C ALA A 166 0.53 11.99 -24.33
N ALA A 167 -0.47 11.13 -24.08
CA ALA A 167 -0.26 9.68 -24.04
C ALA A 167 -0.52 8.93 -25.36
N PHE A 168 -1.15 9.55 -26.37
CA PHE A 168 -1.60 8.82 -27.57
C PHE A 168 -0.92 9.18 -28.90
N HIS A 169 0.07 10.08 -28.92
CA HIS A 169 0.87 10.36 -30.13
C HIS A 169 2.31 9.82 -30.10
N GLY A 170 2.73 9.16 -29.02
CA GLY A 170 4.09 8.63 -28.86
C GLY A 170 4.32 7.22 -29.42
N ALA A 171 3.27 6.40 -29.52
CA ALA A 171 3.41 4.97 -29.83
C ALA A 171 3.79 4.70 -31.30
N GLU A 172 3.25 5.47 -32.26
CA GLU A 172 3.53 5.24 -33.69
C GLU A 172 4.92 5.74 -34.13
N ARG A 173 5.47 6.77 -33.48
CA ARG A 173 6.83 7.27 -33.78
C ARG A 173 7.93 6.35 -33.26
N LEU A 174 7.68 5.60 -32.19
CA LEU A 174 8.65 4.65 -31.63
C LEU A 174 8.80 3.40 -32.50
N ASP A 175 7.72 2.96 -33.16
CA ASP A 175 7.75 1.75 -33.99
C ASP A 175 8.41 1.99 -35.37
N ALA A 176 8.33 3.22 -35.89
CA ALA A 176 9.07 3.64 -37.07
C ALA A 176 10.58 3.81 -36.80
N LEU A 177 10.95 4.20 -35.57
CA LEU A 177 12.35 4.32 -35.15
C LEU A 177 13.00 2.94 -34.91
N ARG A 178 12.23 1.99 -34.34
CA ARG A 178 12.68 0.62 -34.08
C ARG A 178 13.05 -0.15 -35.36
N ARG A 179 12.36 0.12 -36.49
CA ARG A 179 12.65 -0.51 -37.78
C ARG A 179 13.85 0.07 -38.53
N ARG A 180 14.31 1.28 -38.20
CA ARG A 180 15.46 1.96 -38.87
C ARG A 180 16.81 1.78 -38.17
N LEU A 181 16.85 1.23 -36.96
CA LEU A 181 18.10 1.06 -36.19
C LEU A 181 19.06 -0.08 -36.64
N PRO A 182 18.66 -1.15 -37.36
CA PRO A 182 19.61 -2.22 -37.67
C PRO A 182 20.57 -1.91 -38.83
N GLU A 183 20.34 -0.87 -39.63
CA GLU A 183 21.24 -0.50 -40.75
C GLU A 183 22.33 0.50 -40.37
N THR A 184 22.08 1.38 -39.40
CA THR A 184 23.05 2.40 -38.97
C THR A 184 24.14 1.85 -38.03
N LEU A 185 23.87 0.75 -37.32
CA LEU A 185 24.82 0.17 -36.37
C LEU A 185 25.90 -0.74 -36.99
N ARG A 186 25.77 -1.16 -38.27
CA ARG A 186 26.84 -1.91 -38.96
C ARG A 186 27.95 -1.02 -39.52
N GLY A 187 27.75 0.30 -39.65
CA GLY A 187 28.76 1.23 -40.16
C GLY A 187 29.58 1.97 -39.08
N ALA A 188 29.13 1.98 -37.83
CA ALA A 188 29.68 2.87 -36.79
C ALA A 188 30.93 2.33 -36.06
N GLY A 189 31.32 1.07 -36.29
CA GLY A 189 32.48 0.45 -35.63
C GLY A 189 33.85 0.98 -36.09
N GLY A 190 33.94 1.54 -37.30
CA GLY A 190 35.21 2.00 -37.89
C GLY A 190 35.61 3.43 -37.48
N THR A 191 34.65 4.31 -37.18
CA THR A 191 34.90 5.75 -37.00
C THR A 191 35.32 6.14 -35.58
N ALA A 192 34.89 5.38 -34.56
CA ALA A 192 35.23 5.67 -33.16
C ALA A 192 36.72 5.48 -32.85
N ARG A 193 37.40 4.53 -33.52
CA ARG A 193 38.82 4.22 -33.30
C ARG A 193 39.75 5.27 -33.95
N ALA A 194 39.32 5.89 -35.03
CA ALA A 194 40.07 6.97 -35.69
C ALA A 194 40.00 8.30 -34.94
N PHE A 195 38.93 8.54 -34.18
CA PHE A 195 38.76 9.77 -33.39
C PHE A 195 39.60 9.78 -32.11
N LEU A 196 39.75 8.62 -31.46
CA LEU A 196 40.52 8.48 -30.22
C LEU A 196 42.04 8.65 -30.40
N ASN A 197 42.57 8.37 -31.59
CA ASN A 197 44.00 8.57 -31.90
C ASN A 197 44.38 10.02 -32.27
N ARG A 198 43.43 10.97 -32.30
CA ARG A 198 43.68 12.35 -32.77
C ARG A 198 43.73 13.41 -31.66
N LEU A 199 43.76 13.01 -30.39
CA LEU A 199 43.80 13.96 -29.26
C LEU A 199 45.24 14.25 -28.81
N PRO A 200 45.71 15.51 -28.85
CA PRO A 200 47.05 15.88 -28.40
C PRO A 200 47.17 15.93 -26.87
N PRO A 201 48.38 15.67 -26.30
CA PRO A 201 48.59 15.69 -24.86
C PRO A 201 48.88 17.12 -24.38
N GLY A 202 47.93 17.74 -23.67
CA GLY A 202 48.17 18.95 -22.87
C GLY A 202 47.02 19.94 -22.87
N GLY A 203 46.36 20.11 -21.70
CA GLY A 203 45.37 21.17 -21.47
C GLY A 203 44.34 20.81 -20.40
N PHE A 204 44.61 21.15 -19.14
CA PHE A 204 43.85 20.68 -17.96
C PHE A 204 42.59 21.49 -17.58
N ALA A 205 42.15 22.47 -18.37
CA ALA A 205 41.05 23.36 -17.95
C ALA A 205 39.62 22.90 -18.32
N ASN A 206 39.42 22.08 -19.37
CA ASN A 206 38.07 21.77 -19.89
C ASN A 206 37.60 20.32 -19.65
N ARG A 207 38.28 19.57 -18.76
CA ARG A 207 38.02 18.13 -18.54
C ARG A 207 36.71 17.81 -17.79
N ARG A 208 36.10 18.78 -17.10
CA ARG A 208 34.88 18.57 -16.29
C ARG A 208 33.58 18.58 -17.09
N LEU A 209 33.55 19.22 -18.26
CA LEU A 209 32.37 19.26 -19.13
C LEU A 209 32.32 18.08 -20.13
N ALA A 210 33.49 17.55 -20.55
CA ALA A 210 33.56 16.45 -21.50
C ALA A 210 33.25 15.07 -20.88
N LEU A 211 33.52 14.87 -19.58
CA LEU A 211 33.18 13.62 -18.87
C LEU A 211 31.69 13.48 -18.58
N GLY A 212 30.95 14.59 -18.44
CA GLY A 212 29.49 14.57 -18.23
C GLY A 212 28.70 14.08 -19.45
N ALA A 213 29.12 14.47 -20.66
CA ALA A 213 28.44 14.07 -21.90
C ALA A 213 28.68 12.60 -22.28
N ALA A 214 29.88 12.07 -22.00
CA ALA A 214 30.20 10.66 -22.27
C ALA A 214 29.48 9.71 -21.30
N ALA A 215 29.36 10.07 -20.02
CA ALA A 215 28.63 9.26 -19.03
C ALA A 215 27.11 9.23 -19.31
N ALA A 216 26.53 10.35 -19.77
CA ALA A 216 25.12 10.42 -20.14
C ALA A 216 24.78 9.54 -21.36
N LEU A 217 25.67 9.45 -22.35
CA LEU A 217 25.47 8.58 -23.52
C LEU A 217 25.64 7.09 -23.19
N VAL A 218 26.53 6.74 -22.27
CA VAL A 218 26.68 5.35 -21.80
C VAL A 218 25.47 4.91 -20.95
N LEU A 219 24.96 5.78 -20.07
CA LEU A 219 23.75 5.48 -19.30
C LEU A 219 22.49 5.41 -20.17
N ALA A 220 22.37 6.26 -21.20
CA ALA A 220 21.29 6.16 -22.19
C ALA A 220 21.39 4.86 -23.00
N ALA A 221 22.59 4.42 -23.39
CA ALA A 221 22.80 3.14 -24.07
C ALA A 221 22.47 1.93 -23.18
N ILE A 222 22.77 1.98 -21.88
CA ILE A 222 22.43 0.92 -20.91
C ILE A 222 20.92 0.89 -20.63
N ALA A 223 20.25 2.04 -20.53
CA ALA A 223 18.80 2.10 -20.37
C ALA A 223 18.06 1.54 -21.61
N ILE A 224 18.55 1.80 -22.82
CA ILE A 224 17.99 1.26 -24.06
C ILE A 224 18.30 -0.24 -24.20
N TYR A 225 19.48 -0.70 -23.75
CA TYR A 225 19.85 -2.13 -23.79
C TYR A 225 19.13 -2.97 -22.70
N GLY A 226 18.77 -2.36 -21.56
CA GLY A 226 18.00 -3.00 -20.49
C GLY A 226 16.54 -3.28 -20.86
N ILE A 227 15.90 -2.38 -21.64
CA ILE A 227 14.51 -2.57 -22.11
C ILE A 227 14.43 -3.61 -23.23
N ALA A 228 15.53 -3.84 -23.97
CA ALA A 228 15.57 -4.83 -25.06
C ALA A 228 15.79 -6.29 -24.59
N ARG A 229 16.10 -6.54 -23.31
CA ARG A 229 16.36 -7.90 -22.79
C ARG A 229 15.22 -8.57 -22.04
N THR A 230 14.10 -7.88 -21.79
CA THR A 230 12.90 -8.49 -21.19
C THR A 230 11.98 -9.18 -22.20
N GLY A 231 12.39 -9.28 -23.47
CA GLY A 231 11.80 -10.20 -24.44
C GLY A 231 12.70 -11.42 -24.63
N SER A 232 12.66 -12.39 -23.71
CA SER A 232 13.14 -13.74 -24.01
C SER A 232 11.96 -14.65 -24.38
N PRO A 233 12.10 -15.45 -25.44
CA PRO A 233 11.04 -16.30 -25.99
C PRO A 233 10.81 -17.55 -25.14
N ALA A 234 9.59 -18.07 -25.26
CA ALA A 234 9.14 -19.33 -24.67
C ALA A 234 10.08 -20.50 -24.98
N GLY A 235 10.44 -21.24 -23.92
CA GLY A 235 11.05 -22.56 -23.95
C GLY A 235 10.62 -23.34 -22.71
N GLU A 236 9.71 -24.30 -22.90
CA GLU A 236 9.35 -25.37 -21.95
C GLU A 236 10.35 -26.55 -22.06
N PRO A 237 10.33 -27.56 -21.17
CA PRO A 237 10.06 -27.52 -19.73
C PRO A 237 11.15 -28.29 -18.93
N GLY A 238 11.46 -27.80 -17.72
CA GLY A 238 12.30 -28.52 -16.75
C GLY A 238 11.78 -28.25 -15.35
N GLN A 239 11.25 -29.31 -14.72
CA GLN A 239 10.61 -29.35 -13.40
C GLN A 239 11.17 -28.38 -12.35
N THR A 240 10.31 -27.47 -11.91
CA THR A 240 10.25 -26.94 -10.53
C THR A 240 8.78 -26.79 -10.16
N GLY A 241 8.18 -27.89 -9.72
CA GLY A 241 6.84 -27.91 -9.14
C GLY A 241 6.88 -27.23 -7.78
N SER A 242 6.40 -26.00 -7.69
CA SER A 242 5.88 -25.40 -6.44
C SER A 242 5.11 -24.10 -6.67
N VAL A 243 5.29 -23.42 -7.81
CA VAL A 243 4.50 -22.20 -8.12
C VAL A 243 3.11 -22.51 -8.70
N GLY A 244 2.95 -23.71 -9.29
CA GLY A 244 1.67 -24.15 -9.86
C GLY A 244 0.66 -24.62 -8.82
N GLU A 245 1.12 -25.15 -7.69
CA GLU A 245 0.25 -25.72 -6.65
C GLU A 245 -0.38 -24.63 -5.79
N GLU A 246 0.37 -23.56 -5.46
CA GLU A 246 -0.14 -22.40 -4.71
C GLU A 246 -1.11 -21.54 -5.56
N ALA A 247 -0.83 -21.39 -6.85
CA ALA A 247 -1.75 -20.71 -7.79
C ALA A 247 -3.00 -21.55 -8.14
N ALA A 248 -2.93 -22.88 -8.00
CA ALA A 248 -4.09 -23.77 -8.16
C ALA A 248 -4.91 -23.88 -6.86
N ALA A 249 -4.27 -23.84 -5.69
CA ALA A 249 -4.92 -23.79 -4.38
C ALA A 249 -5.74 -22.49 -4.20
N ASN A 250 -5.21 -21.34 -4.66
CA ASN A 250 -5.95 -20.07 -4.71
C ASN A 250 -7.15 -20.07 -5.68
N ARG A 251 -7.30 -21.11 -6.51
CA ARG A 251 -8.42 -21.28 -7.46
C ARG A 251 -9.36 -22.42 -7.09
N ALA A 252 -9.13 -23.10 -5.96
CA ALA A 252 -10.04 -24.12 -5.46
C ALA A 252 -11.13 -23.48 -4.61
N SER A 253 -12.35 -24.02 -4.67
CA SER A 253 -13.39 -23.66 -3.70
C SER A 253 -12.97 -24.12 -2.30
N LEU A 254 -12.98 -23.19 -1.35
CA LEU A 254 -12.61 -23.45 0.04
C LEU A 254 -13.86 -23.63 0.89
N ARG A 255 -13.78 -24.51 1.89
CA ARG A 255 -14.82 -24.65 2.94
C ARG A 255 -14.17 -24.90 4.30
N GLY A 256 -14.69 -24.26 5.33
CA GLY A 256 -14.29 -24.50 6.72
C GLY A 256 -14.65 -23.34 7.64
N VAL A 257 -14.30 -23.45 8.91
CA VAL A 257 -14.42 -22.35 9.87
C VAL A 257 -13.34 -21.31 9.58
N PRO A 258 -13.71 -20.05 9.31
CA PRO A 258 -12.75 -18.99 9.01
C PRO A 258 -12.16 -18.39 10.30
N GLU A 259 -10.90 -18.00 10.23
CA GLU A 259 -10.29 -17.03 11.14
C GLU A 259 -10.41 -15.64 10.50
N VAL A 260 -10.89 -14.65 11.25
CA VAL A 260 -11.10 -13.30 10.73
C VAL A 260 -9.82 -12.48 10.93
N ILE A 261 -9.21 -12.04 9.84
CA ILE A 261 -8.03 -11.14 9.87
C ILE A 261 -8.51 -9.69 9.90
N ASP A 262 -9.38 -9.33 8.97
CA ASP A 262 -10.07 -8.06 8.92
C ASP A 262 -11.47 -8.24 8.31
N THR A 263 -12.27 -7.17 8.23
CA THR A 263 -13.65 -7.26 7.71
C THR A 263 -13.74 -7.57 6.21
N SER A 264 -12.65 -7.43 5.46
CA SER A 264 -12.51 -7.78 4.04
C SER A 264 -11.64 -9.02 3.79
N THR A 265 -10.94 -9.53 4.80
CA THR A 265 -9.96 -10.60 4.67
C THR A 265 -10.18 -11.70 5.71
N LEU A 266 -10.31 -12.94 5.23
CA LEU A 266 -10.49 -14.13 6.05
C LEU A 266 -9.35 -15.11 5.81
N SER A 267 -9.02 -15.94 6.80
CA SER A 267 -8.18 -17.12 6.63
C SER A 267 -9.06 -18.37 6.73
N VAL A 268 -9.10 -19.18 5.67
CA VAL A 268 -9.86 -20.44 5.64
C VAL A 268 -8.86 -21.56 5.45
N LYS A 269 -8.72 -22.44 6.45
CA LYS A 269 -7.73 -23.54 6.45
C LYS A 269 -6.29 -23.06 6.22
N GLY A 270 -5.95 -21.87 6.74
CA GLY A 270 -4.64 -21.25 6.56
C GLY A 270 -4.42 -20.53 5.22
N GLN A 271 -5.42 -20.53 4.32
CA GLN A 271 -5.37 -19.75 3.08
C GLN A 271 -6.04 -18.39 3.28
N VAL A 272 -5.30 -17.32 2.98
CA VAL A 272 -5.82 -15.95 3.03
C VAL A 272 -6.73 -15.69 1.83
N VAL A 273 -7.94 -15.23 2.11
CA VAL A 273 -9.03 -15.01 1.17
C VAL A 273 -9.53 -13.58 1.29
N HIS A 274 -9.53 -12.85 0.19
CA HIS A 274 -10.15 -11.52 0.13
C HIS A 274 -11.61 -11.62 -0.32
N LEU A 275 -12.51 -10.93 0.37
CA LEU A 275 -13.91 -10.87 0.02
C LEU A 275 -14.10 -10.07 -1.29
N TYR A 276 -14.72 -10.70 -2.27
CA TYR A 276 -15.03 -10.07 -3.54
C TYR A 276 -15.97 -8.87 -3.33
N GLY A 277 -15.66 -7.75 -3.96
CA GLY A 277 -16.52 -6.56 -3.92
C GLY A 277 -16.33 -5.68 -2.68
N VAL A 278 -15.42 -6.02 -1.77
CA VAL A 278 -15.20 -5.32 -0.50
C VAL A 278 -13.78 -4.80 -0.42
N GLU A 279 -13.63 -3.50 -0.18
CA GLU A 279 -12.37 -2.86 0.14
C GLU A 279 -12.36 -2.46 1.62
N TRP A 280 -11.30 -2.86 2.33
CA TRP A 280 -11.08 -2.37 3.69
C TRP A 280 -10.88 -0.86 3.70
N ALA A 281 -11.49 -0.17 4.66
CA ALA A 281 -11.23 1.24 4.88
C ALA A 281 -11.22 1.58 6.37
N PRO A 282 -10.49 2.63 6.79
CA PRO A 282 -10.50 3.07 8.17
C PRO A 282 -11.93 3.38 8.65
N GLY A 283 -12.29 2.85 9.82
CA GLY A 283 -13.65 2.91 10.34
C GLY A 283 -14.54 1.75 9.90
N GLY A 284 -14.04 0.79 9.10
CA GLY A 284 -14.75 -0.40 8.61
C GLY A 284 -15.10 -1.43 9.66
N GLY A 285 -15.22 -1.02 10.91
CA GLY A 285 -15.54 -1.91 12.00
C GLY A 285 -14.37 -2.75 12.49
N LYS A 286 -14.65 -3.40 13.61
CA LYS A 286 -13.74 -4.27 14.32
C LYS A 286 -13.80 -5.69 13.74
N PRO A 287 -12.68 -6.37 13.47
CA PRO A 287 -12.65 -7.77 13.03
C PRO A 287 -13.45 -8.69 13.97
N GLU A 288 -13.47 -8.37 15.27
CA GLU A 288 -14.18 -9.12 16.31
C GLU A 288 -15.70 -9.13 16.10
N ASP A 289 -16.28 -8.10 15.47
CA ASP A 289 -17.71 -8.06 15.19
C ASP A 289 -18.08 -9.07 14.10
N LEU A 290 -17.26 -9.18 13.05
CA LEU A 290 -17.44 -10.19 12.00
C LEU A 290 -17.17 -11.59 12.55
N ALA A 291 -16.17 -11.76 13.42
CA ALA A 291 -15.91 -13.02 14.10
C ALA A 291 -17.11 -13.45 14.97
N ARG A 292 -17.72 -12.50 15.70
CA ARG A 292 -18.94 -12.72 16.49
C ARG A 292 -20.13 -13.08 15.62
N TYR A 293 -20.30 -12.41 14.49
CA TYR A 293 -21.32 -12.78 13.51
C TYR A 293 -21.11 -14.21 13.04
N LEU A 294 -19.90 -14.57 12.59
CA LEU A 294 -19.61 -15.91 12.08
C LEU A 294 -19.78 -16.96 13.18
N ALA A 295 -19.46 -16.67 14.44
CA ALA A 295 -19.71 -17.53 15.60
C ALA A 295 -19.20 -18.98 15.43
N GLY A 296 -18.10 -19.16 14.71
CA GLY A 296 -17.54 -20.48 14.40
C GLY A 296 -18.30 -21.27 13.32
N ARG A 297 -19.27 -20.65 12.63
CA ARG A 297 -19.97 -21.26 11.49
C ARG A 297 -19.02 -21.48 10.31
N GLU A 298 -19.27 -22.55 9.57
CA GLU A 298 -18.52 -22.83 8.35
C GLU A 298 -18.88 -21.86 7.23
N VAL A 299 -17.86 -21.43 6.49
CA VAL A 299 -18.03 -20.61 5.29
C VAL A 299 -17.60 -21.39 4.06
N ALA A 300 -18.31 -21.18 2.95
CA ALA A 300 -17.95 -21.70 1.64
C ALA A 300 -17.51 -20.54 0.74
N CYS A 301 -16.24 -20.56 0.33
CA CYS A 301 -15.64 -19.53 -0.52
C CYS A 301 -15.39 -20.06 -1.93
N GLU A 302 -15.94 -19.36 -2.92
CA GLU A 302 -15.72 -19.65 -4.34
C GLU A 302 -14.86 -18.54 -4.97
N PRO A 303 -13.81 -18.87 -5.72
CA PRO A 303 -12.96 -17.87 -6.36
C PRO A 303 -13.74 -17.11 -7.43
N VAL A 304 -13.51 -15.80 -7.54
CA VAL A 304 -14.15 -14.93 -8.52
C VAL A 304 -13.09 -14.32 -9.42
N GLY A 305 -12.99 -14.85 -10.65
CA GLY A 305 -12.03 -14.36 -11.65
C GLY A 305 -10.60 -14.86 -11.43
N GLY A 306 -9.62 -14.10 -11.93
CA GLY A 306 -8.18 -14.42 -11.86
C GLY A 306 -7.42 -13.73 -10.73
N THR A 307 -8.12 -13.09 -9.78
CA THR A 307 -7.55 -12.45 -8.59
C THR A 307 -7.78 -13.32 -7.35
N ASN A 308 -7.10 -13.03 -6.23
CA ASN A 308 -7.33 -13.72 -4.94
C ASN A 308 -8.68 -13.32 -4.28
N ALA A 309 -9.64 -12.81 -5.05
CA ALA A 309 -10.95 -12.42 -4.58
C ALA A 309 -11.91 -13.62 -4.60
N HIS A 310 -12.67 -13.81 -3.53
CA HIS A 310 -13.60 -14.91 -3.38
C HIS A 310 -14.96 -14.42 -2.90
N ARG A 311 -16.03 -15.08 -3.35
CA ARG A 311 -17.34 -14.98 -2.71
C ARG A 311 -17.46 -16.01 -1.62
N CYS A 312 -17.48 -15.56 -0.38
CA CYS A 312 -17.70 -16.42 0.76
C CYS A 312 -19.17 -16.36 1.20
N ARG A 313 -19.76 -17.51 1.49
CA ARG A 313 -21.14 -17.64 1.98
C ARG A 313 -21.18 -18.33 3.33
N VAL A 314 -22.03 -17.83 4.22
CA VAL A 314 -22.38 -18.46 5.50
C VAL A 314 -23.90 -18.65 5.54
N ASP A 315 -24.39 -19.86 5.81
CA ASP A 315 -25.84 -20.17 5.82
C ASP A 315 -26.59 -19.66 4.57
N GLY A 316 -25.93 -19.70 3.41
CA GLY A 316 -26.48 -19.22 2.13
C GLY A 316 -26.45 -17.70 1.92
N LYS A 317 -26.02 -16.90 2.90
CA LYS A 317 -25.86 -15.43 2.77
C LYS A 317 -24.46 -15.08 2.26
N ASP A 318 -24.37 -14.14 1.31
CA ASP A 318 -23.10 -13.62 0.80
C ASP A 318 -22.45 -12.70 1.85
N LEU A 319 -21.26 -13.08 2.34
CA LEU A 319 -20.55 -12.35 3.38
C LEU A 319 -20.15 -10.94 2.93
N SER A 320 -19.83 -10.74 1.66
CA SER A 320 -19.51 -9.41 1.14
C SER A 320 -20.69 -8.45 1.31
N THR A 321 -21.91 -8.92 1.05
CA THR A 321 -23.14 -8.14 1.25
C THR A 321 -23.36 -7.83 2.73
N VAL A 322 -23.18 -8.81 3.61
CA VAL A 322 -23.32 -8.63 5.08
C VAL A 322 -22.33 -7.59 5.61
N VAL A 323 -21.06 -7.69 5.20
CA VAL A 323 -20.01 -6.75 5.61
C VAL A 323 -20.34 -5.34 5.14
N LEU A 324 -20.70 -5.17 3.86
CA LEU A 324 -21.03 -3.85 3.30
C LEU A 324 -22.27 -3.23 3.95
N TYR A 325 -23.29 -4.05 4.22
CA TYR A 325 -24.52 -3.62 4.90
C TYR A 325 -24.24 -3.05 6.30
N ASN A 326 -23.25 -3.59 7.02
CA ASN A 326 -22.85 -3.16 8.37
C ASN A 326 -21.79 -2.04 8.37
N GLY A 327 -21.50 -1.45 7.21
CA GLY A 327 -20.44 -0.45 7.04
C GLY A 327 -19.04 -1.02 7.30
N GLY A 328 -18.87 -2.33 7.10
CA GLY A 328 -17.63 -3.06 7.35
C GLY A 328 -16.51 -2.78 6.35
N GLY A 329 -16.80 -2.05 5.27
CA GLY A 329 -15.87 -1.72 4.19
C GLY A 329 -16.55 -0.84 3.15
N LYS A 330 -15.84 -0.56 2.05
CA LYS A 330 -16.37 0.14 0.87
C LYS A 330 -16.64 -0.87 -0.24
N ALA A 331 -17.69 -0.64 -1.02
CA ALA A 331 -17.93 -1.42 -2.22
C ALA A 331 -16.90 -1.03 -3.29
N THR A 332 -16.24 -2.02 -3.88
CA THR A 332 -15.35 -1.79 -5.02
C THR A 332 -16.14 -1.55 -6.32
N PRO A 333 -15.52 -1.02 -7.40
CA PRO A 333 -16.22 -0.81 -8.67
C PRO A 333 -16.83 -2.08 -9.28
N GLU A 334 -16.19 -3.22 -9.06
CA GLU A 334 -16.61 -4.55 -9.52
C GLU A 334 -17.66 -5.23 -8.62
N ALA A 335 -18.01 -4.63 -7.49
CA ALA A 335 -19.06 -5.15 -6.61
C ALA A 335 -20.39 -5.32 -7.36
N THR A 336 -21.18 -6.31 -6.95
CA THR A 336 -22.54 -6.49 -7.52
C THR A 336 -23.45 -5.33 -7.16
N GLU A 337 -24.56 -5.17 -7.90
CA GLU A 337 -25.56 -4.15 -7.58
C GLU A 337 -26.16 -4.33 -6.18
N GLU A 338 -26.34 -5.56 -5.72
CA GLU A 338 -26.79 -5.85 -4.34
C GLU A 338 -25.77 -5.36 -3.29
N MET A 339 -24.48 -5.63 -3.52
CA MET A 339 -23.38 -5.16 -2.66
C MET A 339 -23.29 -3.63 -2.64
N LYS A 340 -23.46 -2.97 -3.79
CA LYS A 340 -23.49 -1.50 -3.87
C LYS A 340 -24.69 -0.92 -3.12
N ALA A 341 -25.87 -1.53 -3.26
CA ALA A 341 -27.07 -1.10 -2.52
C ALA A 341 -26.89 -1.27 -1.00
N ALA A 342 -26.27 -2.37 -0.55
CA ALA A 342 -25.93 -2.58 0.86
C ALA A 342 -24.96 -1.51 1.39
N ALA A 343 -23.90 -1.20 0.63
CA ALA A 343 -22.94 -0.16 1.01
C ALA A 343 -23.58 1.24 1.06
N GLU A 344 -24.46 1.56 0.11
CA GLU A 344 -25.17 2.85 0.09
C GLU A 344 -26.15 2.96 1.26
N ARG A 345 -26.80 1.86 1.67
CA ARG A 345 -27.60 1.86 2.91
C ARG A 345 -26.75 2.16 4.14
N ALA A 346 -25.60 1.51 4.28
CA ALA A 346 -24.68 1.78 5.38
C ALA A 346 -24.23 3.25 5.40
N ARG A 347 -24.03 3.84 4.22
CA ARG A 347 -23.70 5.25 4.07
C ARG A 347 -24.83 6.18 4.52
N GLN A 348 -26.06 5.90 4.10
CA GLN A 348 -27.24 6.66 4.50
C GLN A 348 -27.48 6.59 6.01
N ALA A 349 -27.23 5.42 6.61
CA ALA A 349 -27.31 5.19 8.04
C ALA A 349 -26.11 5.72 8.84
N ARG A 350 -25.05 6.21 8.18
CA ARG A 350 -23.80 6.68 8.80
C ARG A 350 -23.17 5.65 9.75
N ILE A 351 -23.10 4.39 9.33
CA ILE A 351 -22.52 3.30 10.12
C ILE A 351 -21.15 2.87 9.57
N GLY A 352 -20.28 2.39 10.46
CA GLY A 352 -18.95 1.87 10.11
C GLY A 352 -18.08 2.91 9.42
N VAL A 353 -17.56 2.61 8.22
CA VAL A 353 -16.69 3.52 7.45
C VAL A 353 -17.31 4.91 7.21
N TRP A 354 -18.63 5.04 7.39
CA TRP A 354 -19.41 6.25 7.12
C TRP A 354 -19.81 7.04 8.37
N SER A 355 -19.33 6.68 9.55
CA SER A 355 -19.77 7.27 10.82
C SER A 355 -19.18 8.65 11.14
N ARG A 356 -18.51 9.31 10.20
CA ARG A 356 -17.80 10.59 10.41
C ARG A 356 -18.40 11.72 9.60
#